data_AF-A0AAD1T0H0-F1
#
_entry.id   AF-A0AAD1T0H0-F1
#
_cell.length_a   1.000
_cell.length_b   1.000
_cell.length_c   1.000
_cell.angle_alpha   90.00
_cell.angle_beta   90.00
_cell.angle_gamma   90.00
#
_symmetry.space_group_name_H-M   'P 1'
#
loop_
_entity.id
_entity.type
_entity.pdbx_description
1 polymer ?
#
loop_
_entity_poly.entity_id
_entity_poly.type
_entity_poly.pdbx_seq_one_letter_code
_entity_poly.pdbx_strand_id
1 'polypeptide(L)'
;KPFVERMKIELSEYFHANTTGEVTDYTVWSAHKAVIRGRFIRQSAYIKRRHQTTLLECHKQIAINKAQNKNAPTAALADKLRGLYQDLTELNAQKTQYFLHRLRATTYRHSGKASKYLANRLRTKQAANRIPHLIGHTGDKLMNPMDIVQECAHFYKQLYNLDSSGGATQSICSYLQGIELPKLDQNSVSALLEPISIQEIRT
;
A
#
# COMPACT_ATOMS: atom_id res chain seq x y z
N LYS A 1 -13.93 -19.05 14.14
CA LYS A 1 -15.40 -19.13 14.29
C LYS A 1 -15.90 -19.30 15.74
N PRO A 2 -15.26 -20.06 16.65
CA PRO A 2 -15.89 -20.40 17.94
C PRO A 2 -15.99 -19.23 18.96
N PHE A 3 -15.22 -18.16 18.82
CA PHE A 3 -15.33 -16.99 19.72
C PHE A 3 -16.57 -16.14 19.43
N VAL A 4 -16.94 -15.96 18.15
CA VAL A 4 -18.07 -15.10 17.77
C VAL A 4 -19.38 -15.74 18.19
N GLU A 5 -19.52 -17.05 18.03
CA GLU A 5 -20.70 -17.80 18.49
C GLU A 5 -20.85 -17.73 20.01
N ARG A 6 -19.77 -17.99 20.77
CA ARG A 6 -19.79 -17.82 22.23
C ARG A 6 -20.16 -16.40 22.65
N MET A 7 -19.60 -15.39 21.99
CA MET A 7 -19.93 -13.99 22.27
C MET A 7 -21.40 -13.68 22.02
N LYS A 8 -22.03 -14.25 20.97
CA LYS A 8 -23.46 -14.07 20.70
C LYS A 8 -24.33 -14.67 21.80
N ILE A 9 -23.96 -15.86 22.28
CA ILE A 9 -24.67 -16.53 23.38
C ILE A 9 -24.53 -15.71 24.66
N GLU A 10 -23.30 -15.39 25.07
CA GLU A 10 -23.03 -14.59 26.28
C GLU A 10 -23.72 -13.22 26.23
N LEU A 11 -23.85 -12.64 25.03
CA LEU A 11 -24.56 -11.38 24.81
C LEU A 11 -26.07 -11.51 25.04
N SER A 12 -26.67 -12.57 24.50
CA SER A 12 -28.09 -12.86 24.65
C SER A 12 -28.43 -13.11 26.13
N GLU A 13 -27.59 -13.89 26.83
CA GLU A 13 -27.74 -14.16 28.26
C GLU A 13 -27.65 -12.88 29.09
N TYR A 14 -26.70 -11.99 28.76
CA TYR A 14 -26.57 -10.71 29.44
C TYR A 14 -27.85 -9.88 29.35
N PHE A 15 -28.40 -9.68 28.15
CA PHE A 15 -29.61 -8.88 28.00
C PHE A 15 -30.84 -9.56 28.60
N HIS A 16 -30.95 -10.89 28.48
CA HIS A 16 -32.04 -11.62 29.10
C HIS A 16 -32.05 -11.47 30.63
N ALA A 17 -30.88 -11.53 31.28
CA ALA A 17 -30.78 -11.43 32.73
C ALA A 17 -30.91 -10.01 33.29
N ASN A 18 -30.62 -8.96 32.50
CA ASN A 18 -30.55 -7.59 32.99
C ASN A 18 -31.73 -6.70 32.54
N THR A 19 -32.61 -7.19 31.66
CA THR A 19 -33.80 -6.44 31.22
C THR A 19 -35.01 -6.79 32.10
N THR A 20 -34.91 -6.50 33.39
CA THR A 20 -35.95 -6.79 34.40
C THR A 20 -36.89 -5.60 34.66
N GLY A 21 -36.64 -4.44 34.07
CA GLY A 21 -37.41 -3.21 34.28
C GLY A 21 -37.06 -2.45 35.57
N GLU A 22 -36.31 -3.06 36.49
CA GLU A 22 -35.81 -2.44 37.72
C GLU A 22 -34.66 -1.45 37.48
N VAL A 23 -33.91 -1.67 36.41
CA VAL A 23 -32.72 -0.90 36.03
C VAL A 23 -33.00 -0.17 34.72
N THR A 24 -32.59 1.09 34.62
CA THR A 24 -32.79 1.87 33.39
C THR A 24 -32.03 1.28 32.20
N ASP A 25 -32.61 1.34 31.00
CA ASP A 25 -31.99 0.85 29.76
C ASP A 25 -30.60 1.46 29.52
N TYR A 26 -30.40 2.72 29.91
CA TYR A 26 -29.10 3.38 29.84
C TYR A 26 -28.03 2.69 30.69
N THR A 27 -28.40 2.27 31.90
CA THR A 27 -27.51 1.57 32.83
C THR A 27 -27.20 0.17 32.32
N VAL A 28 -28.20 -0.56 31.84
CA VAL A 28 -28.03 -1.87 31.19
C VAL A 28 -27.08 -1.75 29.99
N TRP A 29 -27.29 -0.77 29.11
CA TRP A 29 -26.40 -0.53 27.97
C TRP A 29 -24.98 -0.14 28.38
N SER A 30 -24.82 0.65 29.44
CA SER A 30 -23.52 1.08 29.93
C SER A 30 -22.72 -0.07 30.54
N ALA A 31 -23.37 -0.88 31.38
CA ALA A 31 -22.78 -2.09 31.94
C ALA A 31 -22.47 -3.13 30.84
N HIS A 32 -23.35 -3.25 29.86
CA HIS A 32 -23.16 -4.11 28.70
C HIS A 32 -21.83 -3.85 27.96
N LYS A 33 -21.54 -2.58 27.66
CA LYS A 33 -20.28 -2.16 27.03
C LYS A 33 -19.06 -2.57 27.86
N ALA A 34 -19.14 -2.44 29.18
CA ALA A 34 -18.06 -2.83 30.09
C ALA A 34 -17.83 -4.35 30.06
N VAL A 35 -18.90 -5.15 30.09
CA VAL A 35 -18.84 -6.62 30.00
C VAL A 35 -18.18 -7.05 28.69
N ILE A 36 -18.67 -6.56 27.55
CA ILE A 36 -18.10 -6.89 26.23
C ILE A 36 -16.62 -6.51 26.17
N ARG A 37 -16.27 -5.31 26.65
CA ARG A 37 -14.87 -4.86 26.67
C ARG A 37 -14.00 -5.82 27.49
N GLY A 38 -14.46 -6.24 28.68
CA GLY A 38 -13.78 -7.22 29.52
C GLY A 38 -13.58 -8.56 28.80
N ARG A 39 -14.60 -9.04 28.07
CA ARG A 39 -14.50 -10.28 27.28
C ARG A 39 -13.47 -10.17 26.16
N PHE A 40 -13.46 -9.07 25.40
CA PHE A 40 -12.45 -8.84 24.35
C PHE A 40 -11.04 -8.72 24.92
N ILE A 41 -10.85 -8.06 26.07
CA ILE A 41 -9.56 -7.98 26.75
C ILE A 41 -9.09 -9.38 27.15
N ARG A 42 -9.96 -10.19 27.77
CA ARG A 42 -9.66 -11.58 28.15
C ARG A 42 -9.25 -12.42 26.94
N GLN A 43 -10.03 -12.36 25.86
CA GLN A 43 -9.74 -13.11 24.64
C GLN A 43 -8.41 -12.67 24.00
N SER A 44 -8.16 -11.37 23.95
CA SER A 44 -6.91 -10.81 23.41
C SER A 44 -5.70 -11.26 24.23
N ALA A 45 -5.82 -11.27 25.57
CA ALA A 45 -4.78 -11.76 26.46
C ALA A 45 -4.51 -13.26 26.26
N TYR A 46 -5.58 -14.07 26.11
CA TYR A 46 -5.46 -15.49 25.80
C TYR A 46 -4.73 -15.73 24.47
N ILE A 47 -5.13 -15.05 23.39
CA ILE A 47 -4.48 -15.17 22.07
C ILE A 47 -3.00 -14.79 22.17
N LYS A 48 -2.68 -13.68 22.85
CA LYS A 48 -1.30 -13.22 23.05
C LYS A 48 -0.46 -14.27 23.78
N ARG A 49 -0.97 -14.82 24.90
CA ARG A 49 -0.28 -15.87 25.67
C ARG A 49 -0.06 -17.12 24.82
N ARG A 50 -1.12 -17.60 24.16
CA ARG A 50 -1.03 -18.79 23.28
C ARG A 50 0.02 -18.62 22.20
N HIS A 51 0.02 -17.48 21.49
CA HIS A 51 1.01 -17.19 20.47
C HIS A 51 2.44 -17.17 21.03
N GLN A 52 2.64 -16.57 22.20
CA GLN A 52 3.95 -16.54 22.86
C GLN A 52 4.41 -17.93 23.30
N THR A 53 3.51 -18.76 23.84
CA THR A 53 3.81 -20.16 24.19
C THR A 53 4.18 -20.96 22.94
N THR A 54 3.42 -20.86 21.85
CA THR A 54 3.71 -21.57 20.60
C THR A 54 5.06 -21.14 20.01
N LEU A 55 5.38 -19.85 20.05
CA LEU A 55 6.66 -19.33 19.58
C LEU A 55 7.83 -19.86 20.41
N LEU A 56 7.70 -19.87 21.74
CA LEU A 56 8.71 -20.44 22.63
C LEU A 56 8.91 -21.93 22.38
N GLU A 57 7.83 -22.68 22.19
CA GLU A 57 7.90 -24.11 21.89
C GLU A 57 8.59 -24.37 20.55
N CYS A 58 8.24 -23.62 19.50
CA CYS A 58 8.89 -23.70 18.20
C CYS A 58 10.41 -23.45 18.31
N HIS A 59 10.83 -22.42 19.05
CA HIS A 59 12.24 -22.15 19.29
C HIS A 59 12.95 -23.29 20.05
N LYS A 60 12.31 -23.87 21.07
CA LYS A 60 12.86 -25.02 21.80
C LYS A 60 13.04 -26.21 20.88
N GLN A 61 12.03 -26.53 20.06
CA GLN A 61 12.10 -27.62 19.09
C GLN A 61 13.23 -27.38 18.07
N ILE A 62 13.38 -26.17 17.55
CA ILE A 62 14.49 -25.83 16.66
C ILE A 62 15.84 -26.06 17.35
N ALA A 63 16.01 -25.63 18.60
CA ALA A 63 17.26 -25.81 19.33
C ALA A 63 17.61 -27.31 19.53
N ILE A 64 16.63 -28.13 19.92
CA ILE A 64 16.79 -29.57 20.11
C ILE A 64 17.16 -30.26 18.78
N ASN A 65 16.37 -30.02 17.73
CA ASN A 65 16.60 -30.67 16.42
C ASN A 65 17.91 -30.19 15.78
N LYS A 66 18.35 -28.94 16.03
CA LYS A 66 19.67 -28.46 15.60
C LYS A 66 20.82 -29.18 16.30
N ALA A 67 20.73 -29.37 17.62
CA ALA A 67 21.75 -30.09 18.38
C ALA A 67 21.85 -31.55 17.90
N GLN A 68 20.69 -32.20 17.68
CA GLN A 68 20.64 -33.56 17.13
C GLN A 68 21.24 -33.63 15.72
N ASN A 69 20.88 -32.70 14.82
CA ASN A 69 21.40 -32.67 13.46
C ASN A 69 22.90 -32.38 13.39
N LYS A 70 23.46 -31.64 14.38
CA LYS A 70 24.91 -31.42 14.49
C LYS A 70 25.66 -32.72 14.84
N ASN A 71 25.07 -33.55 15.70
CA ASN A 71 25.70 -34.78 16.18
C ASN A 71 25.50 -35.95 15.21
N ALA A 72 24.33 -36.07 14.60
CA ALA A 72 23.97 -37.12 13.65
C ALA A 72 23.10 -36.52 12.53
N PRO A 73 23.71 -36.01 11.45
CA PRO A 73 22.97 -35.39 10.37
C PRO A 73 22.20 -36.44 9.55
N THR A 74 20.89 -36.25 9.40
CA THR A 74 20.01 -37.14 8.63
C THR A 74 19.05 -36.30 7.79
N ALA A 75 18.71 -36.75 6.57
CA ALA A 75 17.76 -36.05 5.69
C ALA A 75 16.41 -35.76 6.38
N ALA A 76 15.88 -36.71 7.14
CA ALA A 76 14.66 -36.54 7.92
C ALA A 76 14.75 -35.42 8.99
N LEU A 77 15.91 -35.24 9.62
CA LEU A 77 16.13 -34.15 10.59
C LEU A 77 16.24 -32.79 9.89
N ALA A 78 16.88 -32.74 8.72
CA ALA A 78 16.95 -31.54 7.91
C ALA A 78 15.57 -31.08 7.41
N ASP A 79 14.72 -32.02 6.97
CA ASP A 79 13.35 -31.71 6.55
C ASP A 79 12.48 -31.27 7.74
N LYS A 80 12.63 -31.91 8.90
CA LYS A 80 11.94 -31.49 10.14
C LYS A 80 12.34 -30.09 10.58
N LEU A 81 13.63 -29.75 10.52
CA LEU A 81 14.11 -28.38 10.77
C LEU A 81 13.53 -27.38 9.79
N ARG A 82 13.45 -27.73 8.49
CA ARG A 82 12.83 -26.88 7.47
C ARG A 82 11.37 -26.59 7.79
N GLY A 83 10.61 -27.60 8.19
CA GLY A 83 9.22 -27.43 8.64
C GLY A 83 9.09 -26.48 9.83
N LEU A 84 9.92 -26.66 10.87
CA LEU A 84 9.92 -25.77 12.04
C LEU A 84 10.27 -24.31 11.68
N TYR A 85 11.18 -24.11 10.72
CA TYR A 85 11.49 -22.77 10.23
C TYR A 85 10.35 -22.14 9.43
N GLN A 86 9.59 -22.93 8.67
CA GLN A 86 8.38 -22.48 8.00
C GLN A 86 7.31 -22.06 9.02
N ASP A 87 7.07 -22.89 10.04
CA ASP A 87 6.13 -22.58 11.13
C ASP A 87 6.51 -21.28 11.87
N LEU A 88 7.81 -21.11 12.17
CA LEU A 88 8.33 -19.88 12.78
C LEU A 88 8.09 -18.65 11.88
N THR A 89 8.32 -18.81 10.58
CA THR A 89 8.11 -17.75 9.60
C THR A 89 6.63 -17.36 9.55
N GLU A 90 5.73 -18.35 9.56
CA GLU A 90 4.29 -18.12 9.58
C GLU A 90 3.85 -17.39 10.86
N LEU A 91 4.32 -17.82 12.03
CA LEU A 91 4.02 -17.15 13.30
C LEU A 91 4.46 -15.67 13.28
N ASN A 92 5.66 -15.40 12.76
CA ASN A 92 6.16 -14.03 12.63
C ASN A 92 5.37 -13.22 11.59
N ALA A 93 4.93 -13.84 10.49
CA ALA A 93 4.08 -13.22 9.49
C ALA A 93 2.72 -12.80 10.09
N GLN A 94 2.07 -13.68 10.87
CA GLN A 94 0.81 -13.37 11.56
C GLN A 94 0.97 -12.17 12.52
N LYS A 95 2.07 -12.13 13.28
CA LYS A 95 2.38 -11.00 14.17
C LYS A 95 2.64 -9.70 13.41
N THR A 96 3.35 -9.78 12.28
CA THR A 96 3.61 -8.65 11.39
C THR A 96 2.32 -8.10 10.80
N GLN A 97 1.43 -8.97 10.34
CA GLN A 97 0.10 -8.60 9.84
C GLN A 97 -0.71 -7.86 10.92
N TYR A 98 -0.72 -8.35 12.16
CA TYR A 98 -1.37 -7.67 13.28
C TYR A 98 -0.82 -6.25 13.51
N PHE A 99 0.50 -6.08 13.49
CA PHE A 99 1.11 -4.75 13.64
C PHE A 99 0.79 -3.83 12.46
N LEU A 100 0.76 -4.34 11.23
CA LEU A 100 0.35 -3.57 10.06
C LEU A 100 -1.09 -3.08 10.18
N HIS A 101 -2.02 -3.94 10.61
CA HIS A 101 -3.40 -3.52 10.86
C HIS A 101 -3.51 -2.44 11.94
N ARG A 102 -2.75 -2.60 13.05
CA ARG A 102 -2.70 -1.56 14.09
C ARG A 102 -2.12 -0.25 13.57
N LEU A 103 -1.05 -0.32 12.79
CA LEU A 103 -0.42 0.85 12.19
C LEU A 103 -1.37 1.58 11.24
N ARG A 104 -2.14 0.85 10.42
CA ARG A 104 -3.18 1.43 9.57
C ARG A 104 -4.25 2.14 10.40
N ALA A 105 -4.75 1.50 11.45
CA ALA A 105 -5.76 2.08 12.33
C ALA A 105 -5.23 3.32 13.09
N THR A 106 -3.99 3.29 13.57
CA THR A 106 -3.37 4.47 14.20
C THR A 106 -3.14 5.58 13.18
N THR A 107 -2.67 5.26 11.98
CA THR A 107 -2.46 6.26 10.92
C THR A 107 -3.77 6.92 10.53
N TYR A 108 -4.85 6.15 10.33
CA TYR A 108 -6.18 6.68 10.04
C TYR A 108 -6.70 7.61 11.14
N ARG A 109 -6.51 7.25 12.42
CA ARG A 109 -6.92 8.09 13.55
C ARG A 109 -6.24 9.48 13.55
N HIS A 110 -5.02 9.57 13.03
CA HIS A 110 -4.22 10.79 13.05
C HIS A 110 -4.13 11.50 11.70
N SER A 111 -4.61 10.91 10.60
CA SER A 111 -4.41 11.44 9.24
C SER A 111 -5.09 12.79 9.02
N GLY A 112 -6.30 12.97 9.55
CA GLY A 112 -7.07 14.21 9.45
C GLY A 112 -6.82 15.20 10.59
N LYS A 113 -5.82 14.95 11.46
CA LYS A 113 -5.58 15.78 12.65
C LYS A 113 -4.22 16.46 12.56
N ALA A 114 -4.19 17.75 12.88
CA ALA A 114 -2.96 18.51 13.10
C ALA A 114 -2.22 17.97 14.34
N SER A 115 -1.44 16.90 14.14
CA SER A 115 -0.78 16.14 15.18
C SER A 115 0.70 15.97 14.87
N LYS A 116 1.48 15.49 15.86
CA LYS A 116 2.90 15.16 15.69
C LYS A 116 3.15 14.18 14.53
N TYR A 117 2.20 13.30 14.22
CA TYR A 117 2.30 12.40 13.06
C TYR A 117 2.31 13.16 11.72
N LEU A 118 1.42 14.14 11.57
CA LEU A 118 1.38 14.99 10.38
C LEU A 118 2.66 15.81 10.26
N ALA A 119 3.09 16.45 11.36
CA ALA A 119 4.33 17.24 11.38
C ALA A 119 5.56 16.39 10.99
N ASN A 120 5.68 15.18 11.56
CA ASN A 120 6.76 14.26 11.21
C ASN A 120 6.71 13.86 9.73
N ARG A 121 5.52 13.53 9.20
CA ARG A 121 5.34 13.16 7.80
C ARG A 121 5.68 14.31 6.84
N LEU A 122 5.30 15.54 7.19
CA LEU A 122 5.66 16.73 6.42
C LEU A 122 7.17 16.95 6.43
N ARG A 123 7.81 16.83 7.60
CA ARG A 123 9.26 16.96 7.74
C ARG A 123 10.01 15.90 6.92
N THR A 124 9.57 14.64 6.95
CA THR A 124 10.20 13.58 6.13
C THR A 124 9.97 13.83 4.64
N LYS A 125 8.77 14.30 4.23
CA LYS A 125 8.49 14.65 2.84
C LYS A 125 9.33 15.84 2.37
N GLN A 126 9.48 16.88 3.20
CA GLN A 126 10.34 18.03 2.92
C GLN A 126 11.80 17.62 2.80
N ALA A 127 12.29 16.75 3.69
CA ALA A 127 13.67 16.26 3.63
C ALA A 127 13.92 15.40 2.37
N ALA A 128 12.98 14.53 2.00
CA ALA A 128 13.09 13.69 0.80
C ALA A 128 13.01 14.50 -0.50
N ASN A 129 12.19 15.55 -0.52
CA ASN A 129 12.02 16.43 -1.68
C ASN A 129 13.05 17.59 -1.70
N ARG A 130 13.98 17.64 -0.73
CA ARG A 130 14.98 18.69 -0.68
C ARG A 130 16.01 18.43 -1.78
N ILE A 131 16.10 19.34 -2.73
CA ILE A 131 17.16 19.35 -3.75
C ILE A 131 18.39 20.03 -3.12
N PRO A 132 19.50 19.30 -2.88
CA PRO A 132 20.66 19.87 -2.20
C PRO A 132 21.54 20.72 -3.13
N HIS A 133 21.62 20.35 -4.41
CA HIS A 133 22.35 21.06 -5.46
C HIS A 133 21.79 20.64 -6.82
N LEU A 134 22.06 21.47 -7.83
CA LEU A 134 21.78 21.20 -9.24
C LEU A 134 23.12 21.01 -9.98
N ILE A 135 23.14 20.22 -11.05
CA ILE A 135 24.28 20.14 -11.95
C ILE A 135 23.94 21.01 -13.16
N GLY A 136 24.73 22.05 -13.42
CA GLY A 136 24.50 22.96 -14.53
C GLY A 136 24.92 22.36 -15.89
N HIS A 137 24.61 23.07 -16.96
CA HIS A 137 24.95 22.70 -18.34
C HIS A 137 26.46 22.56 -18.57
N THR A 138 27.30 23.22 -17.77
CA THR A 138 28.77 23.09 -17.78
C THR A 138 29.29 21.89 -16.99
N GLY A 139 28.43 21.20 -16.23
CA GLY A 139 28.81 20.10 -15.34
C GLY A 139 29.13 20.52 -13.90
N ASP A 140 29.05 21.82 -13.57
CA ASP A 140 29.35 22.34 -12.24
C ASP A 140 28.19 22.12 -11.24
N LYS A 141 28.54 21.91 -9.96
CA LYS A 141 27.56 21.78 -8.87
C LYS A 141 27.11 23.15 -8.37
N LEU A 142 25.87 23.50 -8.66
CA LEU A 142 25.24 24.75 -8.25
C LEU A 142 24.52 24.54 -6.91
N MET A 143 24.94 25.29 -5.89
CA MET A 143 24.33 25.30 -4.55
C MET A 143 23.68 26.65 -4.20
N ASN A 144 24.12 27.73 -4.84
CA ASN A 144 23.59 29.07 -4.62
C ASN A 144 22.21 29.20 -5.30
N PRO A 145 21.18 29.68 -4.59
CA PRO A 145 19.84 29.86 -5.15
C PRO A 145 19.80 30.70 -6.44
N MET A 146 20.64 31.74 -6.55
CA MET A 146 20.65 32.61 -7.73
C MET A 146 21.15 31.88 -8.97
N ASP A 147 22.24 31.12 -8.82
CA ASP A 147 22.85 30.35 -9.92
C ASP A 147 21.90 29.23 -10.37
N ILE A 148 21.21 28.57 -9.43
CA ILE A 148 20.19 27.57 -9.75
C ILE A 148 19.03 28.19 -10.55
N VAL A 149 18.56 29.39 -10.17
CA VAL A 149 17.48 30.07 -10.90
C VAL A 149 17.92 30.42 -12.32
N GLN A 150 19.15 30.92 -12.49
CA GLN A 150 19.70 31.24 -13.81
C GLN A 150 19.85 29.99 -14.68
N GLU A 151 20.33 28.89 -14.11
CA GLU A 151 20.48 27.63 -14.83
C GLU A 151 19.13 27.04 -15.24
N CYS A 152 18.13 27.06 -14.35
CA CYS A 152 16.76 26.68 -14.69
C CYS A 152 16.19 27.55 -15.81
N ALA A 153 16.41 28.87 -15.74
CA ALA A 153 15.99 29.79 -16.80
C ALA A 153 16.69 29.50 -18.13
N HIS A 154 17.99 29.19 -18.09
CA HIS A 154 18.76 28.78 -19.26
C HIS A 154 18.21 27.50 -19.90
N PHE A 155 17.96 26.46 -19.08
CA PHE A 155 17.37 25.21 -19.52
C PHE A 155 16.01 25.41 -20.19
N TYR A 156 15.08 26.13 -19.55
CA TYR A 156 13.75 26.35 -20.13
C TYR A 156 13.80 27.25 -21.36
N LYS A 157 14.72 28.22 -21.39
CA LYS A 157 14.97 29.03 -22.58
C LYS A 157 15.42 28.15 -23.75
N GLN A 158 16.34 27.21 -23.54
CA GLN A 158 16.72 26.25 -24.58
C GLN A 158 15.57 25.32 -24.97
N LEU A 159 14.82 24.79 -24.01
CA LEU A 159 13.73 23.86 -24.26
C LEU A 159 12.61 24.46 -25.11
N TYR A 160 12.24 25.72 -24.85
CA TYR A 160 11.17 26.41 -25.55
C TYR A 160 11.65 27.24 -26.75
N ASN A 161 12.94 27.52 -26.83
CA ASN A 161 13.57 27.90 -28.09
C ASN A 161 13.79 26.65 -28.94
N LEU A 162 12.69 25.99 -29.31
CA LEU A 162 12.68 25.13 -30.48
C LEU A 162 13.15 26.00 -31.63
N ASP A 163 14.35 25.70 -32.11
CA ASP A 163 15.01 26.35 -33.22
C ASP A 163 13.99 26.82 -34.28
N SER A 164 13.74 28.13 -34.27
CA SER A 164 13.15 28.83 -35.41
C SER A 164 14.08 28.70 -36.64
N SER A 165 15.32 28.26 -36.43
CA SER A 165 16.20 27.74 -37.46
C SER A 165 15.75 26.33 -37.88
N GLY A 166 14.75 26.27 -38.77
CA GLY A 166 14.58 25.33 -39.91
C GLY A 166 14.84 23.82 -39.80
N GLY A 167 15.70 23.30 -38.90
CA GLY A 167 16.14 21.91 -38.85
C GLY A 167 15.07 20.96 -38.32
N ALA A 168 14.29 21.37 -37.32
CA ALA A 168 13.14 20.59 -36.85
C ALA A 168 12.06 20.50 -37.94
N THR A 169 11.75 21.61 -38.61
CA THR A 169 10.85 21.65 -39.76
C THR A 169 11.38 20.86 -40.95
N GLN A 170 12.67 20.92 -41.24
CA GLN A 170 13.30 20.15 -42.32
C GLN A 170 13.21 18.65 -42.04
N SER A 171 13.47 18.22 -40.79
CA SER A 171 13.35 16.82 -40.37
C SER A 171 11.90 16.33 -40.43
N ILE A 172 10.94 17.16 -40.05
CA ILE A 172 9.51 16.86 -40.15
C ILE A 172 9.11 16.78 -41.62
N CYS A 173 9.52 17.75 -42.45
CA CYS A 173 9.24 17.75 -43.89
C CYS A 173 9.83 16.52 -44.58
N SER A 174 11.08 16.15 -44.28
CA SER A 174 11.68 14.93 -44.85
C SER A 174 10.96 13.66 -44.40
N TYR A 175 10.50 13.62 -43.15
CA TYR A 175 9.71 12.51 -42.63
C TYR A 175 8.35 12.41 -43.34
N LEU A 176 7.63 13.53 -43.46
CA LEU A 176 6.33 13.58 -44.12
C LEU A 176 6.41 13.30 -45.63
N GLN A 177 7.47 13.73 -46.30
CA GLN A 177 7.72 13.44 -47.71
C GLN A 177 8.01 11.96 -47.97
N GLY A 178 8.60 11.25 -46.99
CA GLY A 178 8.84 9.81 -47.07
C GLY A 178 7.58 8.95 -46.87
N ILE A 179 6.44 9.54 -46.51
CA ILE A 179 5.19 8.82 -46.30
C ILE A 179 4.34 8.94 -47.57
N GLU A 180 4.22 7.83 -48.30
CA GLU A 180 3.21 7.71 -49.35
C GLU A 180 1.82 7.51 -48.72
N LEU A 181 1.09 8.61 -48.53
CA LEU A 181 -0.28 8.55 -48.06
C LEU A 181 -1.17 7.96 -49.18
N PRO A 182 -1.93 6.88 -48.90
CA PRO A 182 -2.86 6.32 -49.87
C PRO A 182 -3.91 7.38 -50.22
N LYS A 183 -3.97 7.75 -51.51
CA LYS A 183 -4.99 8.64 -52.03
C LYS A 183 -6.25 7.83 -52.29
N LEU A 184 -7.40 8.30 -51.81
CA LEU A 184 -8.68 7.69 -52.14
C LEU A 184 -8.94 7.79 -53.65
N ASP A 185 -9.51 6.74 -54.24
CA ASP A 185 -10.02 6.78 -55.60
C ASP A 185 -11.21 7.75 -55.67
N GLN A 186 -11.37 8.44 -56.81
CA GLN A 186 -12.44 9.40 -57.05
C GLN A 186 -13.83 8.79 -56.83
N ASN A 187 -13.99 7.50 -57.13
CA ASN A 187 -15.25 6.78 -56.89
C ASN A 187 -15.55 6.60 -55.40
N SER A 188 -14.52 6.37 -54.58
CA SER A 188 -14.68 6.25 -53.13
C SER A 188 -14.95 7.62 -52.50
N VAL A 189 -14.37 8.69 -53.04
CA VAL A 189 -14.67 10.06 -52.59
C VAL A 189 -16.10 10.43 -52.91
N SER A 190 -16.59 10.15 -54.13
CA SER A 190 -17.98 10.44 -54.50
C SER A 190 -18.96 9.64 -53.64
N ALA A 191 -18.68 8.36 -53.37
CA ALA A 191 -19.50 7.54 -52.48
C ALA A 191 -19.56 8.08 -51.05
N LEU A 192 -18.44 8.60 -50.52
CA LEU A 192 -18.41 9.22 -49.18
C LEU A 192 -19.11 10.58 -49.11
N LEU A 193 -19.25 11.28 -50.25
CA LEU A 193 -19.95 12.56 -50.35
C LEU A 193 -21.45 12.40 -50.60
N GLU A 194 -21.93 11.19 -50.84
CA GLU A 194 -23.36 10.91 -50.96
C GLU A 194 -24.06 11.00 -49.58
N PRO A 195 -25.36 11.36 -49.56
CA PRO A 195 -26.13 11.40 -48.32
C PRO A 195 -26.19 10.01 -47.65
N ILE A 196 -26.01 9.98 -46.33
CA ILE A 196 -26.01 8.76 -45.52
C ILE A 196 -27.26 7.92 -45.80
N SER A 197 -27.05 6.66 -46.19
CA SER A 197 -28.15 5.74 -46.50
C SER A 197 -28.71 5.10 -45.23
N ILE A 198 -30.01 4.80 -45.24
CA ILE A 198 -30.69 4.13 -44.12
C ILE A 198 -30.07 2.75 -43.82
N GLN A 199 -29.42 2.12 -44.80
CA GLN A 199 -28.69 0.86 -44.61
C GLN A 199 -27.43 1.04 -43.75
N GLU A 200 -26.74 2.18 -43.87
CA GLU A 200 -25.54 2.49 -43.07
C GLU A 200 -25.91 2.80 -41.60
N ILE A 201 -27.10 3.35 -41.38
CA ILE A 201 -27.64 3.64 -40.04
C ILE A 201 -28.06 2.36 -39.30
N ARG A 202 -28.27 1.24 -40.02
CA ARG A 202 -28.77 -0.03 -39.44
C ARG A 202 -27.69 -0.98 -38.94
N THR A 203 -26.42 -0.57 -38.97
CA THR A 203 -25.28 -1.26 -38.33
C THR A 203 -25.12 -0.82 -36.88
#